data_AF-A0A3A0EFA1-F1
#
_entry.id   AF-A0A3A0EFA1-F1
#
_cell.length_a   1.000
_cell.length_b   1.000
_cell.length_c   1.000
_cell.angle_alpha   90.00
_cell.angle_beta   90.00
_cell.angle_gamma   90.00
#
_symmetry.space_group_name_H-M   'P 1'
#
loop_
_entity.id
_entity.type
_entity.pdbx_description
1 polymer ?
#
loop_
_entity_poly.entity_id
_entity_poly.type
_entity_poly.pdbx_seq_one_letter_code
_entity_poly.pdbx_strand_id
1 'polypeptide(L)'
;VRALAAGESPARVRELGDALASWAATYQELPVAPVAAPARLGARDALAAVRLVPPEARRFRGTIVSSLHALGDAPDFAGVIDLLDVDGDGAARVAELTELFARVYLANAHDVLHAIVFTHGVTSIAAVGHLLPHLDPASARRTLRFAWQSAAALYAAFGSRPAVNGPIAAPASPAELAERAVRHGDDHAIKLTEACVARHALDPAPAMLAAAAHALAILPPA
;
A
#
# COMPACT_ATOMS: atom_id res chain seq x y z
N VAL A 1 -10.13 -3.79 -12.80
CA VAL A 1 -9.68 -4.80 -13.79
C VAL A 1 -10.08 -6.23 -13.49
N ARG A 2 -10.13 -6.69 -12.22
CA ARG A 2 -10.50 -8.09 -11.89
C ARG A 2 -11.87 -8.51 -12.43
N ALA A 3 -12.87 -7.64 -12.33
CA ALA A 3 -14.21 -7.90 -12.84
C ALA A 3 -14.20 -8.20 -14.34
N LEU A 4 -13.46 -7.41 -15.13
CA LEU A 4 -13.26 -7.63 -16.56
C LEU A 4 -12.49 -8.93 -16.86
N ALA A 5 -11.45 -9.24 -16.07
CA ALA A 5 -10.71 -10.50 -16.22
C ALA A 5 -11.59 -11.75 -15.97
N ALA A 6 -12.62 -11.63 -15.13
CA ALA A 6 -13.61 -12.68 -14.90
C ALA A 6 -14.67 -12.78 -16.02
N GLY A 7 -14.64 -11.89 -17.01
CA GLY A 7 -15.54 -11.89 -18.16
C GLY A 7 -15.93 -10.48 -18.58
N GLU A 8 -15.95 -10.22 -19.87
CA GLU A 8 -16.34 -8.92 -20.40
C GLU A 8 -17.86 -8.74 -20.39
N SER A 9 -18.32 -7.56 -20.00
CA SER A 9 -19.71 -7.14 -20.16
C SER A 9 -19.79 -5.62 -20.29
N PRO A 10 -20.84 -5.05 -20.91
CA PRO A 10 -21.01 -3.61 -21.01
C PRO A 10 -20.98 -2.89 -19.65
N ALA A 11 -21.48 -3.55 -18.60
CA ALA A 11 -21.44 -2.98 -17.24
C ALA A 11 -20.02 -2.95 -16.66
N ARG A 12 -19.24 -4.02 -16.82
CA ARG A 12 -17.85 -4.10 -16.33
C ARG A 12 -16.91 -3.17 -17.10
N VAL A 13 -17.16 -2.95 -18.39
CA VAL A 13 -16.42 -1.96 -19.20
C VAL A 13 -16.74 -0.55 -18.72
N ARG A 14 -18.01 -0.23 -18.47
CA ARG A 14 -18.40 1.07 -17.89
C ARG A 14 -17.78 1.30 -16.52
N GLU A 15 -17.81 0.30 -15.63
CA GLU A 15 -17.18 0.37 -14.31
C GLU A 15 -15.69 0.72 -14.39
N LEU A 16 -14.94 0.10 -15.32
CA LEU A 16 -13.54 0.47 -15.55
C LEU A 16 -13.42 1.92 -16.06
N GLY A 17 -14.28 2.32 -17.01
CA GLY A 17 -14.31 3.68 -17.54
C GLY A 17 -14.55 4.73 -16.46
N ASP A 18 -15.53 4.50 -15.59
CA ASP A 18 -15.88 5.38 -14.48
C ASP A 18 -14.74 5.46 -13.45
N ALA A 19 -14.10 4.33 -13.14
CA ALA A 19 -12.94 4.31 -12.25
C ALA A 19 -11.75 5.09 -12.81
N LEU A 20 -11.46 4.96 -14.11
CA LEU A 20 -10.40 5.72 -14.79
C LEU A 20 -10.73 7.21 -14.87
N ALA A 21 -11.98 7.57 -15.15
CA ALA A 21 -12.44 8.96 -15.18
C ALA A 21 -12.34 9.60 -13.80
N SER A 22 -12.78 8.89 -12.75
CA SER A 22 -12.64 9.33 -11.36
C SER A 22 -11.17 9.53 -11.01
N TRP A 23 -10.30 8.58 -11.34
CA TRP A 23 -8.86 8.71 -11.07
C TRP A 23 -8.27 9.91 -11.80
N ALA A 24 -8.54 10.08 -13.10
CA ALA A 24 -8.04 11.20 -13.89
C ALA A 24 -8.51 12.56 -13.36
N ALA A 25 -9.71 12.64 -12.77
CA ALA A 25 -10.25 13.87 -12.19
C ALA A 25 -9.69 14.21 -10.80
N THR A 26 -9.20 13.21 -10.04
CA THR A 26 -8.83 13.40 -8.63
C THR A 26 -7.38 13.06 -8.32
N TYR A 27 -6.59 12.60 -9.28
CA TYR A 27 -5.19 12.23 -9.02
C TYR A 27 -4.38 13.44 -8.55
N GLN A 28 -3.35 13.14 -7.76
CA GLN A 28 -2.39 14.10 -7.25
C GLN A 28 -0.99 13.54 -7.45
N GLU A 29 -0.02 14.42 -7.64
CA GLU A 29 1.38 14.03 -7.83
C GLU A 29 2.14 14.08 -6.51
N LEU A 30 3.06 13.12 -6.33
CA LEU A 30 4.11 13.18 -5.31
C LEU A 30 5.37 13.79 -5.95
N PRO A 31 6.22 14.49 -5.18
CA PRO A 31 7.42 15.10 -5.74
C PRO A 31 8.36 14.01 -6.25
N VAL A 32 8.94 14.24 -7.43
CA VAL A 32 9.91 13.36 -8.08
C VAL A 32 11.15 14.19 -8.44
N ALA A 33 12.33 13.69 -8.11
CA ALA A 33 13.59 14.29 -8.52
C ALA A 33 14.27 13.46 -9.61
N PRO A 34 14.92 14.08 -10.61
CA PRO A 34 15.77 13.36 -11.54
C PRO A 34 17.01 12.86 -10.81
N VAL A 35 17.18 11.54 -10.70
CA VAL A 35 18.35 10.92 -10.07
C VAL A 35 19.40 10.55 -11.12
N ALA A 36 20.65 10.97 -10.90
CA ALA A 36 21.77 10.68 -11.82
C ALA A 36 22.14 9.18 -11.87
N ALA A 37 21.95 8.44 -10.78
CA ALA A 37 22.09 6.99 -10.71
C ALA A 37 21.16 6.40 -9.60
N PRO A 38 20.22 5.49 -9.95
CA PRO A 38 19.30 4.90 -8.97
C PRO A 38 20.03 3.95 -8.00
N ALA A 39 19.65 3.97 -6.71
CA ALA A 39 20.30 3.19 -5.67
C ALA A 39 20.03 1.68 -5.78
N ARG A 40 18.87 1.29 -6.35
CA ARG A 40 18.47 -0.11 -6.62
C ARG A 40 18.62 -1.03 -5.39
N LEU A 41 18.01 -0.63 -4.28
CA LEU A 41 18.03 -1.36 -3.01
C LEU A 41 16.92 -2.42 -2.95
N GLY A 42 17.13 -3.46 -2.14
CA GLY A 42 16.05 -4.37 -1.72
C GLY A 42 15.00 -3.64 -0.87
N ALA A 43 13.78 -4.15 -0.75
CA ALA A 43 12.67 -3.38 -0.20
C ALA A 43 12.88 -2.92 1.26
N ARG A 44 13.51 -3.77 2.09
CA ARG A 44 13.82 -3.43 3.49
C ARG A 44 14.85 -2.32 3.59
N ASP A 45 15.92 -2.39 2.81
CA ASP A 45 16.98 -1.37 2.79
C ASP A 45 16.46 -0.06 2.19
N ALA A 46 15.64 -0.14 1.14
CA ALA A 46 14.95 1.00 0.56
C ALA A 46 14.07 1.71 1.60
N LEU A 47 13.30 0.95 2.41
CA LEU A 47 12.45 1.50 3.47
C LEU A 47 13.26 2.12 4.61
N ALA A 48 14.38 1.49 4.98
CA ALA A 48 15.29 2.04 6.00
C ALA A 48 15.92 3.37 5.56
N ALA A 49 16.07 3.60 4.25
CA ALA A 49 16.55 4.86 3.70
C ALA A 49 15.47 5.96 3.60
N VAL A 50 14.17 5.64 3.79
CA VAL A 50 13.10 6.63 3.80
C VAL A 50 13.16 7.44 5.09
N ARG A 51 13.42 8.74 4.97
CA ARG A 51 13.41 9.67 6.12
C ARG A 51 11.99 9.99 6.54
N LEU A 52 11.71 9.82 7.83
CA LEU A 52 10.45 10.25 8.44
C LEU A 52 10.41 11.78 8.56
N VAL A 53 9.24 12.36 8.33
CA VAL A 53 8.97 13.77 8.64
C VAL A 53 8.92 13.91 10.17
N PRO A 54 9.77 14.79 10.76
CA PRO A 54 9.76 15.06 12.19
C PRO A 54 8.36 15.47 12.67
N PRO A 55 7.90 15.06 13.87
CA PRO A 55 6.56 15.36 14.36
C PRO A 55 6.16 16.84 14.26
N GLU A 56 7.08 17.74 14.55
CA GLU A 56 6.92 19.20 14.50
C GLU A 56 6.75 19.76 13.07
N ALA A 57 7.22 19.02 12.06
CA ALA A 57 7.13 19.39 10.65
C ALA A 57 5.93 18.73 9.93
N ARG A 58 5.20 17.82 10.61
CA ARG A 58 4.04 17.14 10.02
C ARG A 58 2.89 18.12 9.83
N ARG A 59 2.20 18.00 8.70
CA ARG A 59 1.08 18.88 8.33
C ARG A 59 -0.16 18.07 8.00
N PHE A 60 -0.94 17.72 9.02
CA PHE A 60 -2.25 17.08 8.85
C PHE A 60 -3.36 18.13 8.99
N ARG A 61 -4.10 18.38 7.91
CA ARG A 61 -5.24 19.31 7.84
C ARG A 61 -6.55 18.57 7.57
N GLY A 62 -6.78 17.49 8.32
CA GLY A 62 -8.01 16.69 8.26
C GLY A 62 -8.05 15.63 7.16
N THR A 63 -7.08 15.59 6.24
CA THR A 63 -6.99 14.57 5.19
C THR A 63 -5.58 14.00 5.07
N ILE A 64 -5.47 12.72 4.71
CA ILE A 64 -4.17 12.09 4.40
C ILE A 64 -3.46 12.84 3.27
N VAL A 65 -4.22 13.25 2.26
CA VAL A 65 -3.73 14.01 1.10
C VAL A 65 -3.00 15.29 1.52
N SER A 66 -3.49 16.00 2.54
CA SER A 66 -2.81 17.22 3.03
C SER A 66 -1.40 16.96 3.56
N SER A 67 -1.18 15.82 4.23
CA SER A 67 0.14 15.41 4.70
C SER A 67 1.04 14.98 3.54
N LEU A 68 0.48 14.31 2.52
CA LEU A 68 1.26 13.90 1.34
C LEU A 68 1.69 15.10 0.50
N HIS A 69 0.83 16.11 0.33
CA HIS A 69 1.17 17.35 -0.35
C HIS A 69 2.32 18.09 0.35
N ALA A 70 2.38 18.04 1.69
CA ALA A 70 3.46 18.66 2.46
C ALA A 70 4.84 18.02 2.22
N LEU A 71 4.90 16.80 1.66
CA LEU A 71 6.17 16.17 1.28
C LEU A 71 6.88 16.90 0.14
N GLY A 72 6.19 17.77 -0.60
CA GLY A 72 6.83 18.69 -1.55
C GLY A 72 7.86 19.63 -0.91
N ASP A 73 7.70 19.93 0.38
CA ASP A 73 8.64 20.76 1.15
C ASP A 73 9.69 19.92 1.91
N ALA A 74 9.58 18.58 1.87
CA ALA A 74 10.49 17.70 2.61
C ALA A 74 11.78 17.48 1.79
N PRO A 75 12.93 18.01 2.24
CA PRO A 75 14.19 17.72 1.58
C PRO A 75 14.42 16.20 1.61
N ASP A 76 14.81 15.64 0.47
CA ASP A 76 15.10 14.22 0.25
C ASP A 76 13.91 13.29 -0.05
N PHE A 77 12.65 13.71 0.10
CA PHE A 77 11.54 12.80 -0.22
C PHE A 77 11.43 12.53 -1.73
N ALA A 78 11.73 13.51 -2.58
CA ALA A 78 11.58 13.40 -4.03
C ALA A 78 12.41 12.26 -4.67
N GLY A 79 13.54 11.89 -4.05
CA GLY A 79 14.41 10.79 -4.52
C GLY A 79 13.95 9.40 -4.09
N VAL A 80 12.95 9.28 -3.21
CA VAL A 80 12.49 8.00 -2.66
C VAL A 80 12.00 7.04 -3.74
N ILE A 81 11.43 7.58 -4.83
CA ILE A 81 10.89 6.79 -5.96
C ILE A 81 11.94 5.86 -6.59
N ASP A 82 13.22 6.21 -6.54
CA ASP A 82 14.33 5.48 -7.17
C ASP A 82 15.17 4.67 -6.15
N LEU A 83 14.75 4.59 -4.89
CA LEU A 83 15.43 3.77 -3.87
C LEU A 83 15.24 2.27 -4.12
N LEU A 84 14.03 1.87 -4.51
CA LEU A 84 13.68 0.46 -4.68
C LEU A 84 14.15 -0.06 -6.04
N ASP A 85 14.79 -1.23 -6.05
CA ASP A 85 14.96 -1.99 -7.29
C ASP A 85 13.62 -2.61 -7.72
N VAL A 86 13.08 -2.12 -8.83
CA VAL A 86 11.82 -2.60 -9.42
C VAL A 86 12.04 -3.47 -10.66
N ASP A 87 13.29 -3.78 -10.98
CA ASP A 87 13.58 -4.73 -12.05
C ASP A 87 13.31 -6.17 -11.56
N GLY A 88 13.19 -7.10 -12.52
CA GLY A 88 12.88 -8.50 -12.25
C GLY A 88 11.38 -8.81 -12.25
N ASP A 89 10.99 -9.80 -11.45
CA ASP A 89 9.61 -10.29 -11.38
C ASP A 89 8.71 -9.33 -10.58
N GLY A 90 7.78 -8.69 -11.28
CA GLY A 90 6.82 -7.79 -10.67
C GLY A 90 5.88 -8.46 -9.67
N ALA A 91 5.49 -9.72 -9.89
CA ALA A 91 4.62 -10.44 -8.96
C ALA A 91 5.34 -10.75 -7.64
N ALA A 92 6.61 -11.15 -7.72
CA ALA A 92 7.47 -11.32 -6.55
C ALA A 92 7.67 -9.98 -5.81
N ARG A 93 7.87 -8.88 -6.55
CA ARG A 93 8.01 -7.55 -5.94
C ARG A 93 6.74 -7.09 -5.21
N VAL A 94 5.56 -7.36 -5.77
CA VAL A 94 4.28 -7.10 -5.09
C VAL A 94 4.16 -7.93 -3.81
N ALA A 95 4.55 -9.21 -3.84
CA ALA A 95 4.53 -10.06 -2.64
C ALA A 95 5.42 -9.48 -1.54
N GLU A 96 6.68 -9.18 -1.86
CA GLU A 96 7.64 -8.59 -0.92
C GLU A 96 7.14 -7.26 -0.34
N LEU A 97 6.66 -6.35 -1.20
CA LEU A 97 6.18 -5.03 -0.78
C LEU A 97 4.91 -5.12 0.07
N THR A 98 3.94 -5.95 -0.31
CA THR A 98 2.70 -6.09 0.47
C THR A 98 2.98 -6.67 1.85
N GLU A 99 3.86 -7.66 1.98
CA GLU A 99 4.29 -8.15 3.29
C GLU A 99 5.04 -7.07 4.08
N LEU A 100 5.99 -6.36 3.46
CA LEU A 100 6.76 -5.31 4.10
C LEU A 100 5.84 -4.22 4.67
N PHE A 101 4.88 -3.74 3.88
CA PHE A 101 3.96 -2.70 4.33
C PHE A 101 2.89 -3.22 5.29
N ALA A 102 2.56 -4.52 5.30
CA ALA A 102 1.78 -5.11 6.39
C ALA A 102 2.56 -5.12 7.72
N ARG A 103 3.88 -5.30 7.68
CA ARG A 103 4.76 -5.15 8.87
C ARG A 103 4.92 -3.69 9.29
N VAL A 104 4.91 -2.74 8.35
CA VAL A 104 4.84 -1.30 8.65
C VAL A 104 3.51 -0.97 9.32
N TYR A 105 2.39 -1.49 8.78
CA TYR A 105 1.07 -1.36 9.38
C TYR A 105 1.07 -1.85 10.83
N LEU A 106 1.52 -3.08 11.08
CA LEU A 106 1.56 -3.65 12.44
C LEU A 106 2.42 -2.85 13.42
N ALA A 107 3.47 -2.19 12.94
CA ALA A 107 4.32 -1.36 13.77
C ALA A 107 3.71 0.02 14.09
N ASN A 108 2.84 0.53 13.22
CA ASN A 108 2.43 1.94 13.26
C ASN A 108 0.91 2.18 13.39
N ALA A 109 0.04 1.19 13.18
CA ALA A 109 -1.40 1.31 13.33
C ALA A 109 -1.82 1.26 14.80
N HIS A 110 -1.61 2.33 15.56
CA HIS A 110 -1.90 2.39 17.00
C HIS A 110 -3.19 3.15 17.35
N ASP A 111 -3.79 3.82 16.37
CA ASP A 111 -5.11 4.43 16.45
C ASP A 111 -5.85 4.29 15.10
N VAL A 112 -7.10 4.77 15.05
CA VAL A 112 -7.95 4.69 13.84
C VAL A 112 -7.33 5.40 12.64
N LEU A 113 -6.75 6.59 12.82
CA LEU A 113 -6.15 7.35 11.72
C LEU A 113 -4.98 6.58 11.11
N HIS A 114 -4.07 6.09 11.94
CA HIS A 114 -2.89 5.37 11.48
C HIS A 114 -3.27 4.00 10.89
N ALA A 115 -4.30 3.32 11.42
CA ALA A 115 -4.83 2.11 10.80
C ALA A 115 -5.33 2.40 9.37
N ILE A 116 -6.15 3.45 9.18
CA ILE A 116 -6.62 3.88 7.86
C ILE A 116 -5.43 4.22 6.94
N VAL A 117 -4.49 5.04 7.40
CA VAL A 117 -3.29 5.45 6.63
C VAL A 117 -2.53 4.24 6.13
N PHE A 118 -2.16 3.31 7.02
CA PHE A 118 -1.31 2.19 6.62
C PHE A 118 -2.08 1.08 5.90
N THR A 119 -3.41 1.00 6.05
CA THR A 119 -4.27 0.20 5.15
C THR A 119 -4.07 0.62 3.70
N HIS A 120 -3.99 1.92 3.41
CA HIS A 120 -3.73 2.40 2.05
C HIS A 120 -2.35 2.00 1.52
N GLY A 121 -1.33 1.92 2.38
CA GLY A 121 0.01 1.47 2.00
C GLY A 121 0.08 0.01 1.55
N VAL A 122 -0.75 -0.87 2.13
CA VAL A 122 -0.83 -2.28 1.72
C VAL A 122 -1.74 -2.45 0.50
N THR A 123 -2.92 -1.84 0.55
CA THR A 123 -3.98 -2.07 -0.45
C THR A 123 -3.69 -1.42 -1.80
N SER A 124 -2.94 -0.31 -1.85
CA SER A 124 -2.50 0.28 -3.11
C SER A 124 -1.56 -0.66 -3.89
N ILE A 125 -0.62 -1.30 -3.19
CA ILE A 125 0.35 -2.23 -3.79
C ILE A 125 -0.35 -3.52 -4.23
N ALA A 126 -1.27 -4.04 -3.42
CA ALA A 126 -2.09 -5.18 -3.80
C ALA A 126 -2.94 -4.88 -5.05
N ALA A 127 -3.54 -3.69 -5.13
CA ALA A 127 -4.28 -3.25 -6.30
C ALA A 127 -3.39 -3.15 -7.55
N VAL A 128 -2.18 -2.61 -7.43
CA VAL A 128 -1.19 -2.60 -8.52
C VAL A 128 -0.86 -4.02 -9.00
N GLY A 129 -0.73 -4.98 -8.09
CA GLY A 129 -0.53 -6.38 -8.45
C GLY A 129 -1.60 -6.95 -9.40
N HIS A 130 -2.84 -6.47 -9.30
CA HIS A 130 -3.90 -6.83 -10.25
C HIS A 130 -3.78 -6.15 -11.62
N LEU A 131 -3.09 -5.00 -11.70
CA LEU A 131 -2.87 -4.27 -12.95
C LEU A 131 -1.69 -4.82 -13.74
N LEU A 132 -0.61 -5.26 -13.07
CA LEU A 132 0.66 -5.62 -13.73
C LEU A 132 0.52 -6.61 -14.92
N PRO A 133 -0.30 -7.68 -14.85
CA PRO A 133 -0.44 -8.62 -15.97
C PRO A 133 -1.03 -8.01 -17.25
N HIS A 134 -1.61 -6.80 -17.17
CA HIS A 134 -2.24 -6.10 -18.27
C HIS A 134 -1.37 -4.95 -18.83
N LEU A 135 -0.18 -4.74 -18.28
CA LEU A 135 0.73 -3.67 -18.67
C LEU A 135 1.92 -4.24 -19.45
N ASP A 136 2.43 -3.45 -20.40
CA ASP A 136 3.73 -3.77 -20.98
C ASP A 136 4.84 -3.70 -19.91
N PRO A 137 6.00 -4.36 -20.13
CA PRO A 137 7.04 -4.45 -19.11
C PRO A 137 7.56 -3.09 -18.60
N ALA A 138 7.61 -2.06 -19.44
CA ALA A 138 8.08 -0.74 -19.03
C ALA A 138 7.04 -0.02 -18.15
N SER A 139 5.77 -0.10 -18.53
CA SER A 139 4.65 0.44 -17.75
C SER A 139 4.47 -0.30 -16.41
N ALA A 140 4.66 -1.62 -16.39
CA ALA A 140 4.61 -2.42 -15.16
C ALA A 140 5.67 -1.97 -14.15
N ARG A 141 6.93 -1.83 -14.59
CA ARG A 141 8.03 -1.32 -13.73
C ARG A 141 7.76 0.09 -13.22
N ARG A 142 7.26 0.98 -14.09
CA ARG A 142 6.91 2.35 -13.70
C ARG A 142 5.79 2.37 -12.66
N THR A 143 4.76 1.57 -12.85
CA THR A 143 3.63 1.44 -11.92
C THR A 143 4.11 0.95 -10.55
N LEU A 144 5.03 -0.02 -10.51
CA LEU A 144 5.65 -0.49 -9.27
C LEU A 144 6.45 0.60 -8.54
N ARG A 145 7.21 1.45 -9.26
CA ARG A 145 7.93 2.59 -8.64
C ARG A 145 6.97 3.55 -7.96
N PHE A 146 5.85 3.88 -8.62
CA PHE A 146 4.84 4.77 -8.03
C PHE A 146 4.08 4.11 -6.88
N ALA A 147 3.82 2.80 -6.94
CA ALA A 147 3.25 2.05 -5.82
C ALA A 147 4.15 2.12 -4.59
N TRP A 148 5.45 1.85 -4.77
CA TRP A 148 6.49 2.02 -3.75
C TRP A 148 6.51 3.45 -3.18
N GLN A 149 6.61 4.46 -4.05
CA GLN A 149 6.67 5.86 -3.62
C GLN A 149 5.43 6.24 -2.81
N SER A 150 4.24 5.80 -3.22
CA SER A 150 2.99 6.11 -2.50
C SER A 150 2.97 5.53 -1.08
N ALA A 151 3.42 4.28 -0.91
CA ALA A 151 3.47 3.63 0.39
C ALA A 151 4.59 4.21 1.28
N ALA A 152 5.73 4.54 0.67
CA ALA A 152 6.82 5.25 1.33
C ALA A 152 6.42 6.69 1.75
N ALA A 153 5.54 7.36 1.00
CA ALA A 153 4.99 8.67 1.36
C ALA A 153 4.17 8.60 2.64
N LEU A 154 3.31 7.59 2.74
CA LEU A 154 2.52 7.33 3.96
C LEU A 154 3.43 7.03 5.15
N TYR A 155 4.47 6.21 4.94
CA TYR A 155 5.47 5.92 5.97
C TYR A 155 6.25 7.17 6.39
N ALA A 156 6.74 7.98 5.45
CA ALA A 156 7.47 9.21 5.75
C ALA A 156 6.60 10.19 6.56
N ALA A 157 5.35 10.40 6.16
CA ALA A 157 4.47 11.39 6.77
C ALA A 157 3.86 10.96 8.11
N PHE A 158 3.60 9.66 8.32
CA PHE A 158 2.85 9.16 9.47
C PHE A 158 3.60 8.11 10.30
N GLY A 159 4.66 7.51 9.78
CA GLY A 159 5.43 6.47 10.46
C GLY A 159 6.13 7.00 11.71
N SER A 160 6.30 6.15 12.71
CA SER A 160 7.03 6.45 13.96
C SER A 160 7.93 5.30 14.39
N ARG A 161 7.69 4.09 13.88
CA ARG A 161 8.44 2.88 14.20
C ARG A 161 8.82 2.13 12.92
N PRO A 162 10.00 1.48 12.89
CA PRO A 162 10.38 0.62 11.78
C PRO A 162 9.41 -0.56 11.65
N ALA A 163 9.35 -1.17 10.47
CA ALA A 163 8.56 -2.37 10.23
C ALA A 163 8.92 -3.49 11.23
N VAL A 164 7.91 -4.26 11.67
CA VAL A 164 8.11 -5.37 12.61
C VAL A 164 9.10 -6.39 12.04
N ASN A 165 10.19 -6.62 12.78
CA ASN A 165 11.18 -7.65 12.49
C ASN A 165 10.85 -8.96 13.19
N GLY A 166 11.35 -10.07 12.64
CA GLY A 166 11.18 -11.40 13.22
C GLY A 166 9.85 -12.09 12.86
N PRO A 167 9.61 -13.26 13.47
CA PRO A 167 8.43 -14.08 13.20
C PRO A 167 7.15 -13.42 13.72
N ILE A 168 6.06 -13.58 12.97
CA ILE A 168 4.72 -13.11 13.34
C ILE A 168 3.79 -14.32 13.25
N ALA A 169 2.93 -14.51 14.24
CA ALA A 169 1.92 -15.56 14.22
C ALA A 169 0.66 -15.07 13.47
N ALA A 170 0.05 -15.95 12.69
CA ALA A 170 -1.29 -15.71 12.14
C ALA A 170 -2.32 -15.96 13.26
N PRO A 171 -3.11 -14.96 13.66
CA PRO A 171 -4.01 -15.10 14.82
C PRO A 171 -5.34 -15.78 14.49
N ALA A 172 -5.68 -15.95 13.21
CA ALA A 172 -6.93 -16.54 12.75
C ALA A 172 -6.75 -17.08 11.32
N SER A 173 -7.65 -17.96 10.90
CA SER A 173 -7.64 -18.50 9.53
C SER A 173 -8.10 -17.46 8.50
N PRO A 174 -7.70 -17.58 7.21
CA PRO A 174 -8.16 -16.67 6.16
C PRO A 174 -9.70 -16.61 6.02
N ALA A 175 -10.37 -17.76 6.19
CA ALA A 175 -11.83 -17.85 6.10
C ALA A 175 -12.53 -17.11 7.25
N GLU A 176 -12.04 -17.28 8.48
CA GLU A 176 -12.55 -16.55 9.65
C GLU A 176 -12.38 -15.04 9.50
N LEU A 177 -11.22 -14.60 9.00
CA LEU A 177 -10.95 -13.17 8.79
C LEU A 177 -11.89 -12.58 7.74
N ALA A 178 -12.10 -13.29 6.62
CA ALA A 178 -13.03 -12.85 5.58
C ALA A 178 -14.47 -12.71 6.12
N GLU A 179 -14.96 -13.69 6.87
CA GLU A 179 -16.29 -13.64 7.49
C GLU A 179 -16.42 -12.49 8.48
N ARG A 180 -15.42 -12.31 9.35
CA ARG A 180 -15.38 -11.20 10.32
C ARG A 180 -15.39 -9.84 9.62
N ALA A 181 -14.65 -9.69 8.53
CA ALA A 181 -14.61 -8.44 7.78
C ALA A 181 -15.96 -8.09 7.16
N VAL A 182 -16.65 -9.06 6.56
CA VAL A 182 -18.01 -8.86 6.03
C VAL A 182 -18.97 -8.43 7.15
N ARG A 183 -18.90 -9.07 8.33
CA ARG A 183 -19.73 -8.70 9.48
C ARG A 183 -19.36 -7.31 10.05
N HIS A 184 -18.09 -6.93 10.00
CA HIS A 184 -17.59 -5.67 10.53
C HIS A 184 -18.07 -4.45 9.74
N GLY A 185 -18.28 -4.60 8.42
CA GLY A 185 -18.91 -3.59 7.56
C GLY A 185 -18.06 -2.35 7.24
N ASP A 186 -16.97 -2.10 7.96
CA ASP A 186 -16.07 -0.97 7.66
C ASP A 186 -15.23 -1.24 6.39
N ASP A 187 -15.23 -0.26 5.50
CA ASP A 187 -14.55 -0.35 4.20
C ASP A 187 -13.03 -0.58 4.33
N HIS A 188 -12.38 -0.03 5.37
CA HIS A 188 -10.94 -0.19 5.60
C HIS A 188 -10.60 -1.59 6.10
N ALA A 189 -11.40 -2.10 7.04
CA ALA A 189 -11.30 -3.46 7.52
C ALA A 189 -11.54 -4.47 6.38
N ILE A 190 -12.56 -4.25 5.56
CA ILE A 190 -12.88 -5.12 4.41
C ILE A 190 -11.75 -5.12 3.38
N LYS A 191 -11.34 -3.95 2.86
CA LYS A 191 -10.33 -3.89 1.79
C LYS A 191 -8.95 -4.38 2.25
N LEU A 192 -8.56 -4.11 3.50
CA LEU A 192 -7.31 -4.65 4.03
C LEU A 192 -7.38 -6.16 4.18
N THR A 193 -8.48 -6.68 4.71
CA THR A 193 -8.65 -8.13 4.90
C THR A 193 -8.65 -8.86 3.56
N GLU A 194 -9.36 -8.35 2.56
CA GLU A 194 -9.39 -8.92 1.21
C GLU A 194 -7.99 -8.98 0.59
N ALA A 195 -7.26 -7.85 0.62
CA ALA A 195 -5.89 -7.80 0.12
C ALA A 195 -4.98 -8.78 0.88
N CYS A 196 -5.05 -8.81 2.21
CA CYS A 196 -4.23 -9.68 3.04
C CYS A 196 -4.49 -11.17 2.79
N VAL A 197 -5.76 -11.59 2.72
CA VAL A 197 -6.15 -12.97 2.44
C VAL A 197 -5.74 -13.38 1.02
N ALA A 198 -6.01 -12.53 0.02
CA ALA A 198 -5.67 -12.83 -1.37
C ALA A 198 -4.16 -12.95 -1.59
N ARG A 199 -3.36 -12.07 -0.97
CA ARG A 199 -1.89 -12.14 -1.05
C ARG A 199 -1.34 -13.34 -0.29
N HIS A 200 -1.85 -13.64 0.91
CA HIS A 200 -1.43 -14.81 1.69
C HIS A 200 -1.70 -16.13 0.96
N ALA A 201 -2.80 -16.21 0.19
CA ALA A 201 -3.11 -17.39 -0.61
C ALA A 201 -2.11 -17.62 -1.77
N LEU A 202 -1.48 -16.57 -2.28
CA LEU A 202 -0.47 -16.66 -3.36
C LEU A 202 0.93 -16.91 -2.80
N ASP A 203 1.27 -16.26 -1.68
CA ASP A 203 2.56 -16.38 -1.00
C ASP A 203 2.32 -16.32 0.53
N PRO A 204 2.38 -17.47 1.23
CA PRO A 204 2.03 -17.55 2.65
C PRO A 204 2.88 -16.64 3.56
N ALA A 205 2.35 -15.46 3.86
CA ALA A 205 2.93 -14.49 4.79
C ALA A 205 2.02 -14.29 6.02
N PRO A 206 2.36 -14.83 7.21
CA PRO A 206 1.56 -14.66 8.43
C PRO A 206 1.33 -13.20 8.85
N ALA A 207 2.26 -12.30 8.51
CA ALA A 207 2.13 -10.86 8.75
C ALA A 207 0.89 -10.26 8.09
N MET A 208 0.47 -10.81 6.94
CA MET A 208 -0.73 -10.36 6.24
C MET A 208 -1.99 -10.67 7.06
N LEU A 209 -2.11 -11.90 7.57
CA LEU A 209 -3.26 -12.29 8.39
C LEU A 209 -3.28 -11.57 9.75
N ALA A 210 -2.12 -11.31 10.33
CA ALA A 210 -2.00 -10.49 11.54
C ALA A 210 -2.46 -9.04 11.30
N ALA A 211 -2.07 -8.42 10.17
CA ALA A 211 -2.51 -7.07 9.82
C ALA A 211 -4.05 -6.99 9.64
N ALA A 212 -4.64 -7.95 8.94
CA ALA A 212 -6.10 -8.04 8.78
C ALA A 212 -6.82 -8.19 10.14
N ALA A 213 -6.36 -9.12 10.99
CA ALA A 213 -6.93 -9.32 12.31
C ALA A 213 -6.84 -8.07 13.19
N HIS A 214 -5.71 -7.37 13.13
CA HIS A 214 -5.49 -6.12 13.86
C HIS A 214 -6.43 -5.01 13.37
N ALA A 215 -6.63 -4.87 12.05
CA ALA A 215 -7.57 -3.91 11.47
C ALA A 215 -9.00 -4.09 12.00
N LEU A 216 -9.47 -5.34 12.03
CA LEU A 216 -10.78 -5.73 12.57
C LEU A 216 -10.94 -5.48 14.08
N ALA A 217 -9.85 -5.23 14.80
CA ALA A 217 -9.87 -4.95 16.23
C ALA A 217 -9.80 -3.45 16.54
N ILE A 218 -9.11 -2.67 15.71
CA ILE A 218 -8.85 -1.24 15.98
C ILE A 218 -9.81 -0.30 15.25
N LEU A 219 -10.33 -0.70 14.09
CA LEU A 219 -11.29 0.10 13.33
C LEU A 219 -12.68 -0.03 13.94
N PRO A 220 -13.49 1.04 13.98
CA PRO A 220 -14.87 0.95 14.42
C PRO A 220 -15.71 0.20 13.37
N PRO A 221 -16.64 -0.68 13.77
CA PRO A 221 -17.60 -1.30 12.84
C PRO A 221 -18.57 -0.25 12.26
N ALA A 222 -19.13 -0.56 11.08
CA ALA A 222 -20.11 0.28 10.38
C ALA A 222 -21.51 0.20 10.99
#